data_AF-A0AAD5EE15-F1
#
_entry.id   AF-A0AAD5EE15-F1
#
_cell.length_a   1.000
_cell.length_b   1.000
_cell.length_c   1.000
_cell.angle_alpha   90.00
_cell.angle_beta   90.00
_cell.angle_gamma   90.00
#
_symmetry.space_group_name_H-M   'P 1'
#
loop_
_entity.id
_entity.type
_entity.pdbx_description
1 polymer ?
#
loop_
_entity_poly.entity_id
_entity_poly.type
_entity_poly.pdbx_seq_one_letter_code
_entity_poly.pdbx_strand_id
1 'polypeptide(L)'
;MYNILRQVSVVLVLATTAYGAVTSISGTFDILSPLPNSIYVAGQILPVVYSFSSSIAASQTLQLAVSIIPNASNQLNVTNFVVTANADVSQSGKLSKGRDNLSFYEKAINFPIPKDVPAGIYDVIFTDKLQQTNTVITVKINPQAPNITTSNLFSPTSGGGNSVNGESVAQPSSFLSSSDGQHLAPGLLAVCGAMLVSLLAL
;
A
#
# COMPACT_ATOMS: atom_id res chain seq x y z
N MET A 1 -28.23 51.94 -11.78
CA MET A 1 -27.01 51.11 -11.66
C MET A 1 -27.24 50.06 -10.59
N TYR A 2 -27.44 48.79 -10.94
CA TYR A 2 -27.33 47.66 -10.01
C TYR A 2 -26.76 46.46 -10.77
N ASN A 3 -25.49 46.14 -10.49
CA ASN A 3 -24.80 44.99 -11.06
C ASN A 3 -25.14 43.74 -10.25
N ILE A 4 -25.79 42.77 -10.90
CA ILE A 4 -26.13 41.47 -10.31
C ILE A 4 -24.90 40.57 -10.46
N LEU A 5 -24.18 40.35 -9.36
CA LEU A 5 -23.12 39.36 -9.28
C LEU A 5 -23.75 37.97 -9.15
N ARG A 6 -23.67 37.18 -10.23
CA ARG A 6 -24.00 35.74 -10.20
C ARG A 6 -22.91 34.99 -9.43
N GLN A 7 -23.23 34.50 -8.23
CA GLN A 7 -22.39 33.49 -7.57
C GLN A 7 -22.48 32.17 -8.34
N VAL A 8 -21.33 31.66 -8.78
CA VAL A 8 -21.18 30.27 -9.23
C VAL A 8 -20.65 29.49 -8.03
N SER A 9 -21.51 28.65 -7.43
CA SER A 9 -21.08 27.75 -6.36
C SER A 9 -20.52 26.47 -6.98
N VAL A 10 -19.23 26.21 -6.75
CA VAL A 10 -18.60 24.94 -7.11
C VAL A 10 -18.72 24.00 -5.90
N VAL A 11 -19.52 22.95 -6.02
CA VAL A 11 -19.65 21.90 -4.99
C VAL A 11 -18.59 20.83 -5.27
N LEU A 12 -17.55 20.77 -4.44
CA LEU A 12 -16.57 19.69 -4.44
C LEU A 12 -17.13 18.50 -3.66
N VAL A 13 -17.49 17.42 -4.35
CA VAL A 13 -17.89 16.15 -3.73
C VAL A 13 -16.65 15.28 -3.53
N LEU A 14 -16.19 15.16 -2.29
CA LEU A 14 -15.16 14.20 -1.90
C LEU A 14 -15.84 12.85 -1.65
N ALA A 15 -15.78 11.94 -2.63
CA ALA A 15 -16.22 10.56 -2.43
C ALA A 15 -15.13 9.80 -1.67
N THR A 16 -15.29 9.65 -0.35
CA THR A 16 -14.46 8.73 0.44
C THR A 16 -15.04 7.32 0.32
N THR A 17 -14.47 6.48 -0.56
CA THR A 17 -14.74 5.03 -0.53
C THR A 17 -14.01 4.45 0.67
N ALA A 18 -14.74 4.20 1.76
CA ALA A 18 -14.24 3.38 2.85
C ALA A 18 -14.21 1.92 2.38
N TYR A 19 -13.02 1.35 2.22
CA TYR A 19 -12.90 -0.10 2.05
C TYR A 19 -13.11 -0.75 3.42
N GLY A 20 -14.17 -1.55 3.54
CA GLY A 20 -14.44 -2.37 4.72
C GLY A 20 -13.58 -3.63 4.73
N ALA A 21 -13.42 -4.24 5.90
CA ALA A 21 -12.80 -5.55 6.02
C ALA A 21 -13.57 -6.59 5.19
N VAL A 22 -12.87 -7.55 4.60
CA VAL A 22 -13.48 -8.64 3.81
C VAL A 22 -13.67 -9.85 4.71
N THR A 23 -14.92 -10.18 5.01
CA THR A 23 -15.24 -11.39 5.78
C THR A 23 -14.91 -12.65 4.99
N SER A 24 -14.30 -13.62 5.65
CA SER A 24 -13.96 -14.90 5.05
C SER A 24 -15.20 -15.66 4.61
N ILE A 25 -15.06 -16.53 3.61
CA ILE A 25 -16.16 -17.40 3.17
C ILE A 25 -16.68 -18.29 4.31
N SER A 26 -15.79 -18.72 5.21
CA SER A 26 -16.16 -19.48 6.41
C SER A 26 -16.82 -18.62 7.50
N GLY A 27 -16.74 -17.29 7.42
CA GLY A 27 -17.22 -16.36 8.44
C GLY A 27 -16.44 -16.39 9.75
N THR A 28 -15.27 -17.03 9.79
CA THR A 28 -14.47 -17.23 11.01
C THR A 28 -13.42 -16.14 11.24
N PHE A 29 -13.10 -15.36 10.22
CA PHE A 29 -12.16 -14.24 10.29
C PHE A 29 -12.50 -13.17 9.25
N ASP A 30 -11.99 -11.97 9.46
CA ASP A 30 -12.05 -10.87 8.50
C ASP A 30 -10.64 -10.53 8.02
N ILE A 31 -10.52 -10.14 6.76
CA ILE A 31 -9.27 -9.70 6.14
C ILE A 31 -9.29 -8.17 6.10
N LEU A 32 -8.32 -7.55 6.76
CA LEU A 32 -8.14 -6.09 6.80
C LEU A 32 -7.08 -5.64 5.79
N SER A 33 -6.14 -6.53 5.43
CA SER A 33 -5.13 -6.29 4.43
C SER A 33 -4.64 -7.61 3.82
N PRO A 34 -4.33 -7.67 2.51
CA PRO A 34 -4.41 -6.58 1.54
C PRO A 34 -5.84 -6.12 1.27
N LEU A 35 -5.98 -4.87 0.82
CA LEU A 35 -7.26 -4.36 0.38
C LEU A 35 -7.56 -4.85 -1.06
N PRO A 36 -8.82 -5.19 -1.37
CA PRO A 36 -9.19 -5.62 -2.71
C PRO A 36 -8.79 -4.62 -3.80
N ASN A 37 -8.23 -5.12 -4.90
CA ASN A 37 -7.77 -4.35 -6.06
C ASN A 37 -6.69 -3.29 -5.76
N SER A 38 -5.99 -3.43 -4.63
CA SER A 38 -4.92 -2.50 -4.27
C SER A 38 -3.63 -2.74 -5.04
N ILE A 39 -2.81 -1.70 -5.13
CA ILE A 39 -1.54 -1.72 -5.84
C ILE A 39 -0.39 -1.81 -4.83
N TYR A 40 0.49 -2.77 -5.04
CA TYR A 40 1.75 -2.97 -4.33
C TYR A 40 2.92 -2.93 -5.30
N VAL A 41 4.15 -2.87 -4.77
CA VAL A 41 5.37 -2.75 -5.58
C VAL A 41 6.34 -3.86 -5.20
N ALA A 42 6.95 -4.50 -6.19
CA ALA A 42 8.02 -5.48 -5.97
C ALA A 42 9.15 -4.88 -5.12
N GLY A 43 9.69 -5.67 -4.19
CA GLY A 43 10.69 -5.21 -3.23
C GLY A 43 10.14 -4.45 -2.02
N GLN A 44 8.83 -4.21 -1.94
CA GLN A 44 8.17 -3.63 -0.76
C GLN A 44 7.47 -4.69 0.10
N ILE A 45 6.90 -4.25 1.22
CA ILE A 45 6.13 -5.10 2.12
C ILE A 45 4.67 -5.15 1.67
N LEU A 46 4.15 -6.36 1.54
CA LEU A 46 2.72 -6.65 1.49
C LEU A 46 2.21 -6.89 2.92
N PRO A 47 1.42 -5.98 3.48
CA PRO A 47 0.77 -6.22 4.76
C PRO A 47 -0.35 -7.25 4.61
N VAL A 48 -0.27 -8.32 5.39
CA VAL A 48 -1.31 -9.34 5.52
C VAL A 48 -1.88 -9.22 6.92
N VAL A 49 -3.07 -8.63 7.03
CA VAL A 49 -3.72 -8.34 8.31
C VAL A 49 -5.09 -8.98 8.34
N TYR A 50 -5.37 -9.70 9.41
CA TYR A 50 -6.64 -10.38 9.62
C TYR A 50 -7.08 -10.28 11.07
N SER A 51 -8.38 -10.36 11.30
CA SER A 51 -8.96 -10.38 12.65
C SER A 51 -9.92 -11.54 12.83
N PHE A 52 -10.01 -12.04 14.05
CA PHE A 52 -10.95 -13.09 14.43
C PHE A 52 -11.46 -12.83 15.84
N SER A 53 -12.65 -13.35 16.15
CA SER A 53 -13.25 -13.15 17.46
C SER A 53 -12.60 -14.03 18.54
N SER A 54 -12.74 -13.61 19.79
CA SER A 54 -12.24 -14.35 20.94
C SER A 54 -12.85 -15.73 21.09
N SER A 55 -14.08 -15.93 20.62
CA SER A 55 -14.75 -17.24 20.61
C SER A 55 -14.10 -18.21 19.64
N ILE A 56 -13.77 -17.77 18.42
CA ILE A 56 -13.05 -18.58 17.42
C ILE A 56 -11.68 -19.02 17.96
N ALA A 57 -10.96 -18.11 18.61
CA ALA A 57 -9.67 -18.40 19.22
C ALA A 57 -9.78 -19.42 20.37
N ALA A 58 -10.78 -19.27 21.25
CA ALA A 58 -10.99 -20.17 22.39
C ALA A 58 -11.43 -21.57 21.95
N SER A 59 -12.26 -21.67 20.90
CA SER A 59 -12.75 -22.94 20.36
C SER A 59 -11.76 -23.62 19.41
N GLN A 60 -10.63 -22.97 19.07
CA GLN A 60 -9.61 -23.48 18.14
C GLN A 60 -10.19 -23.91 16.77
N THR A 61 -11.22 -23.20 16.29
CA THR A 61 -11.95 -23.54 15.06
C THR A 61 -11.38 -22.86 13.82
N LEU A 62 -10.17 -22.31 13.89
CA LEU A 62 -9.50 -21.66 12.76
C LEU A 62 -8.07 -22.19 12.63
N GLN A 63 -7.71 -22.63 11.42
CA GLN A 63 -6.32 -22.86 11.04
C GLN A 63 -6.07 -22.16 9.71
N LEU A 64 -5.30 -21.08 9.74
CA LEU A 64 -5.15 -20.20 8.59
C LEU A 64 -3.80 -20.42 7.90
N ALA A 65 -3.81 -20.57 6.58
CA ALA A 65 -2.65 -20.44 5.71
C ALA A 65 -2.85 -19.29 4.73
N VAL A 66 -1.74 -18.68 4.30
CA VAL A 66 -1.78 -17.59 3.33
C VAL A 66 -0.76 -17.83 2.23
N SER A 67 -1.18 -17.71 0.97
CA SER A 67 -0.33 -17.82 -0.21
C SER A 67 -0.65 -16.72 -1.22
N ILE A 68 0.29 -16.48 -2.14
CA ILE A 68 0.13 -15.54 -3.25
C ILE A 68 0.41 -16.30 -4.53
N ILE A 69 -0.52 -16.24 -5.47
CA ILE A 69 -0.38 -16.88 -6.79
C ILE A 69 -0.63 -15.86 -7.89
N PRO A 70 -0.02 -16.02 -9.08
CA PRO A 70 -0.45 -15.26 -10.25
C PRO A 70 -1.95 -15.49 -10.49
N ASN A 71 -2.71 -14.41 -10.67
CA ASN A 71 -4.12 -14.55 -11.04
C ASN A 71 -4.21 -15.22 -12.41
N ALA A 72 -5.21 -16.10 -12.62
CA ALA A 72 -5.38 -16.87 -13.86
C ALA A 72 -5.43 -16.02 -15.15
N SER A 73 -5.78 -14.73 -15.03
CA SER A 73 -5.78 -13.78 -16.14
C SER A 73 -4.39 -13.32 -16.56
N ASN A 74 -3.39 -13.46 -15.69
CA ASN A 74 -1.98 -13.21 -16.02
C ASN A 74 -1.33 -14.53 -16.38
N GLN A 75 -1.02 -14.72 -17.67
CA GLN A 75 -0.27 -15.87 -18.17
C GLN A 75 1.22 -15.78 -17.76
N LEU A 76 1.49 -15.58 -16.48
CA LEU A 76 2.83 -15.46 -15.90
C LEU A 76 3.29 -16.85 -15.46
N ASN A 77 4.42 -17.31 -16.00
CA ASN A 77 5.09 -18.53 -15.54
C ASN A 77 5.89 -18.23 -14.25
N VAL A 78 5.18 -17.93 -13.17
CA VAL A 78 5.78 -17.53 -11.88
C VAL A 78 5.40 -18.55 -10.81
N THR A 79 6.35 -18.82 -9.91
CA THR A 79 6.17 -19.69 -8.76
C THR A 79 5.23 -19.07 -7.72
N ASN A 80 4.42 -19.92 -7.08
CA ASN A 80 3.57 -19.53 -5.96
C ASN A 80 4.42 -19.12 -4.76
N PHE A 81 4.01 -18.07 -4.06
CA PHE A 81 4.67 -17.63 -2.83
C PHE A 81 3.87 -18.10 -1.62
N VAL A 82 4.55 -18.77 -0.69
CA VAL A 82 3.97 -19.11 0.60
C VAL A 82 4.24 -17.95 1.56
N VAL A 83 3.20 -17.25 2.00
CA VAL A 83 3.33 -16.19 3.01
C VAL A 83 3.47 -16.82 4.38
N THR A 84 2.55 -17.73 4.70
CA THR A 84 2.67 -18.58 5.88
C THR A 84 1.88 -19.87 5.68
N ALA A 85 2.47 -20.99 6.09
CA ALA A 85 1.75 -22.24 6.15
C ALA A 85 0.84 -22.31 7.40
N ASN A 86 1.16 -21.61 8.49
CA ASN A 86 0.42 -21.65 9.75
C ASN A 86 0.42 -20.25 10.36
N ALA A 87 -0.63 -19.48 10.11
CA ALA A 87 -0.80 -18.16 10.68
C ALA A 87 -1.15 -18.25 12.18
N ASP A 88 -0.65 -17.31 12.96
CA ASP A 88 -0.92 -17.26 14.41
C ASP A 88 -2.36 -16.85 14.71
N VAL A 89 -3.14 -17.75 15.27
CA VAL A 89 -4.54 -17.52 15.68
C VAL A 89 -4.71 -17.49 17.21
N SER A 90 -3.62 -17.31 17.95
CA SER A 90 -3.65 -17.20 19.41
C SER A 90 -4.27 -15.87 19.87
N GLN A 91 -4.79 -15.84 21.10
CA GLN A 91 -5.35 -14.66 21.77
C GLN A 91 -4.30 -13.60 22.19
N SER A 92 -3.13 -13.60 21.57
CA SER A 92 -2.11 -12.57 21.77
C SER A 92 -2.26 -11.44 20.74
N GLY A 93 -1.76 -10.24 21.02
CA GLY A 93 -1.74 -9.13 20.06
C GLY A 93 -2.77 -8.04 20.34
N LYS A 94 -3.14 -7.28 19.31
CA LYS A 94 -4.01 -6.11 19.45
C LYS A 94 -5.45 -6.56 19.66
N LEU A 95 -6.04 -6.04 20.73
CA LEU A 95 -7.44 -6.28 21.09
C LEU A 95 -8.29 -5.10 20.64
N SER A 96 -9.28 -5.37 19.81
CA SER A 96 -10.32 -4.42 19.45
C SER A 96 -11.63 -4.87 20.09
N LYS A 97 -12.20 -4.05 20.98
CA LYS A 97 -13.50 -4.34 21.58
C LYS A 97 -14.59 -3.97 20.57
N GLY A 98 -15.30 -4.97 20.07
CA GLY A 98 -16.44 -4.78 19.17
C GLY A 98 -17.68 -4.27 19.91
N ARG A 99 -18.69 -3.87 19.13
CA ARG A 99 -20.07 -3.76 19.62
C ARG A 99 -20.51 -5.17 20.09
N ASP A 100 -21.37 -5.24 21.10
CA ASP A 100 -21.88 -6.53 21.63
C ASP A 100 -20.91 -7.34 22.50
N ASN A 101 -19.92 -6.68 23.11
CA ASN A 101 -18.98 -7.28 24.08
C ASN A 101 -18.08 -8.40 23.50
N LEU A 102 -18.04 -8.56 22.18
CA LEU A 102 -17.12 -9.44 21.49
C LEU A 102 -15.75 -8.77 21.36
N SER A 103 -14.71 -9.49 21.77
CA SER A 103 -13.34 -9.04 21.60
C SER A 103 -12.77 -9.65 20.31
N PHE A 104 -12.13 -8.81 19.49
CA PHE A 104 -11.47 -9.24 18.27
C PHE A 104 -9.96 -9.14 18.45
N TYR A 105 -9.26 -10.16 17.99
CA TYR A 105 -7.80 -10.20 17.93
C TYR A 105 -7.36 -9.92 16.51
N GLU A 106 -6.49 -8.93 16.34
CA GLU A 106 -5.87 -8.60 15.06
C GLU A 106 -4.45 -9.16 15.01
N LYS A 107 -4.10 -9.73 13.86
CA LYS A 107 -2.79 -10.29 13.55
C LYS A 107 -2.28 -9.71 12.25
N ALA A 108 -0.98 -9.47 12.19
CA ALA A 108 -0.31 -8.91 11.03
C ALA A 108 0.92 -9.74 10.67
N ILE A 109 1.09 -9.98 9.37
CA ILE A 109 2.27 -10.60 8.78
C ILE A 109 2.77 -9.64 7.70
N ASN A 110 4.03 -9.23 7.80
CA ASN A 110 4.68 -8.38 6.80
C ASN A 110 5.40 -9.28 5.81
N PHE A 111 4.77 -9.54 4.66
CA PHE A 111 5.38 -10.35 3.62
C PHE A 111 6.28 -9.48 2.72
N PRO A 112 7.60 -9.71 2.66
CA PRO A 112 8.47 -8.99 1.73
C PRO A 112 8.24 -9.52 0.31
N ILE A 113 7.67 -8.70 -0.57
CA ILE A 113 7.54 -9.04 -1.99
C ILE A 113 8.95 -9.09 -2.60
N PRO A 114 9.38 -10.20 -3.21
CA PRO A 114 10.67 -10.24 -3.89
C PRO A 114 10.80 -9.13 -4.96
N LYS A 115 12.01 -8.64 -5.17
CA LYS A 115 12.28 -7.48 -6.06
C LYS A 115 12.07 -7.80 -7.55
N ASP A 116 12.20 -9.07 -7.85
CA ASP A 116 12.19 -9.73 -9.13
C ASP A 116 10.81 -10.33 -9.48
N VAL A 117 9.80 -10.12 -8.63
CA VAL A 117 8.40 -10.45 -8.96
C VAL A 117 7.98 -9.67 -10.20
N PRO A 118 7.52 -10.34 -11.28
CA PRO A 118 7.00 -9.67 -12.46
C PRO A 118 5.80 -8.79 -12.14
N ALA A 119 5.65 -7.71 -12.91
CA ALA A 119 4.45 -6.89 -12.81
C ALA A 119 3.22 -7.71 -13.27
N GLY A 120 2.12 -7.64 -12.51
CA GLY A 120 0.93 -8.43 -12.80
C GLY A 120 -0.17 -8.32 -11.75
N ILE A 121 -1.27 -9.04 -11.98
CA ILE A 121 -2.34 -9.23 -11.00
C ILE A 121 -2.11 -10.57 -10.29
N TYR A 122 -2.17 -10.54 -8.98
CA TYR A 122 -1.94 -11.67 -8.10
C TYR A 122 -3.13 -11.87 -7.19
N ASP A 123 -3.40 -13.12 -6.84
CA ASP A 123 -4.41 -13.49 -5.86
C ASP A 123 -3.72 -13.85 -4.54
N VAL A 124 -4.11 -13.15 -3.48
CA VAL A 124 -3.73 -13.48 -2.11
C VAL A 124 -4.82 -14.37 -1.53
N ILE A 125 -4.47 -15.62 -1.27
CA ILE A 125 -5.40 -16.67 -0.88
C ILE A 125 -5.25 -16.92 0.61
N PHE A 126 -6.35 -16.74 1.34
CA PHE A 126 -6.49 -17.09 2.74
C PHE A 126 -7.25 -18.40 2.84
N THR A 127 -6.56 -19.46 3.25
CA THR A 127 -7.12 -20.81 3.37
C THR A 127 -7.43 -21.12 4.81
N ASP A 128 -8.71 -21.30 5.13
CA ASP A 128 -9.14 -21.96 6.36
C ASP A 128 -9.03 -23.47 6.17
N LYS A 129 -7.98 -24.07 6.74
CA LYS A 129 -7.67 -25.49 6.56
C LYS A 129 -8.69 -26.42 7.22
N LEU A 130 -9.34 -25.97 8.29
CA LEU A 130 -10.33 -26.79 8.98
C LEU A 130 -11.62 -26.87 8.18
N GLN A 131 -12.07 -25.72 7.65
CA GLN A 131 -13.29 -25.63 6.85
C GLN A 131 -13.06 -25.92 5.36
N GLN A 132 -11.81 -26.05 4.92
CA GLN A 132 -11.40 -26.23 3.52
C GLN A 132 -11.96 -25.16 2.57
N THR A 133 -11.96 -23.90 3.04
CA THR A 133 -12.45 -22.76 2.26
C THR A 133 -11.33 -21.77 1.95
N ASN A 134 -11.39 -21.16 0.77
CA ASN A 134 -10.43 -20.17 0.30
C ASN A 134 -11.12 -18.84 0.10
N THR A 135 -10.67 -17.82 0.84
CA THR A 135 -11.05 -16.43 0.58
C THR A 135 -9.95 -15.76 -0.23
N VAL A 136 -10.30 -15.15 -1.35
CA VAL A 136 -9.34 -14.62 -2.32
C VAL A 136 -9.41 -13.10 -2.37
N ILE A 137 -8.26 -12.45 -2.23
CA ILE A 137 -8.10 -11.01 -2.41
C ILE A 137 -7.18 -10.76 -3.60
N THR A 138 -7.73 -10.17 -4.66
CA THR A 138 -6.97 -9.81 -5.85
C THR A 138 -6.24 -8.48 -5.65
N VAL A 139 -4.96 -8.44 -6.03
CA VAL A 139 -4.08 -7.27 -5.93
C VAL A 139 -3.25 -7.10 -7.20
N LYS A 140 -2.76 -5.89 -7.45
CA LYS A 140 -1.81 -5.61 -8.54
C LYS A 140 -0.42 -5.38 -7.98
N ILE A 141 0.59 -6.06 -8.51
CA ILE A 141 2.00 -5.82 -8.20
C ILE A 141 2.64 -5.09 -9.38
N ASN A 142 3.23 -3.93 -9.09
CA ASN A 142 4.02 -3.14 -10.03
C ASN A 142 5.52 -3.46 -9.87
N PRO A 143 6.33 -3.22 -10.91
CA PRO A 143 7.77 -3.46 -10.82
C PRO A 143 8.41 -2.46 -9.83
N GLN A 144 9.54 -2.85 -9.24
CA GLN A 144 10.33 -1.95 -8.42
C GLN A 144 10.79 -0.74 -9.26
N ALA A 145 10.73 0.46 -8.68
CA ALA A 145 11.31 1.63 -9.32
C ALA A 145 12.82 1.43 -9.57
N PRO A 146 13.36 1.89 -10.72
CA PRO A 146 14.80 1.84 -10.96
C PRO A 146 15.55 2.59 -9.86
N ASN A 147 16.57 1.97 -9.28
CA ASN A 147 17.54 2.71 -8.47
C ASN A 147 18.31 3.62 -9.42
N ILE A 148 18.01 4.93 -9.39
CA ILE A 148 18.82 5.92 -10.09
C ILE A 148 20.07 6.14 -9.24
N THR A 149 21.08 5.30 -9.43
CA THR A 149 22.40 5.59 -8.91
C THR A 149 22.94 6.74 -9.74
N THR A 150 22.92 7.97 -9.23
CA THR A 150 23.70 9.07 -9.80
C THR A 150 25.17 8.67 -9.70
N SER A 151 25.70 8.02 -10.73
CA SER A 151 27.13 7.93 -10.93
C SER A 151 27.60 9.37 -11.16
N ASN A 152 28.11 10.00 -10.11
CA ASN A 152 28.87 11.25 -10.24
C ASN A 152 30.15 10.93 -11.03
N LEU A 153 30.03 10.87 -12.35
CA LEU A 153 31.18 10.91 -13.24
C LEU A 153 31.52 12.39 -13.46
N PHE A 154 32.07 13.03 -12.42
CA PHE A 154 32.71 14.33 -12.56
C PHE A 154 34.16 14.16 -12.12
N SER A 155 35.01 13.78 -13.08
CA SER A 155 36.46 13.79 -12.92
C SER A 155 36.97 15.20 -13.23
N PRO A 156 37.56 15.95 -12.28
CA PRO A 156 38.22 17.21 -12.61
C PRO A 156 39.62 16.89 -13.14
N THR A 157 39.83 16.99 -14.45
CA THR A 157 41.18 17.03 -15.04
C THR A 157 41.56 18.47 -15.36
N SER A 158 42.40 19.06 -14.51
CA SER A 158 43.17 20.27 -14.82
C SER A 158 44.11 19.99 -15.99
N GLY A 159 44.11 20.88 -16.98
CA GLY A 159 44.64 20.64 -18.31
C GLY A 159 46.17 20.61 -18.47
N GLY A 160 46.58 20.11 -19.64
CA GLY A 160 47.93 20.16 -20.17
C GLY A 160 48.07 19.51 -21.56
N GLY A 161 47.66 20.23 -22.63
CA GLY A 161 48.36 20.25 -23.93
C GLY A 161 48.12 19.16 -25.01
N ASN A 162 47.61 19.64 -26.16
CA ASN A 162 47.85 19.26 -27.56
C ASN A 162 47.04 18.15 -28.28
N SER A 163 46.31 18.59 -29.34
CA SER A 163 46.08 18.00 -30.70
C SER A 163 45.51 16.57 -30.80
N VAL A 164 44.50 16.18 -31.58
CA VAL A 164 44.02 16.55 -32.94
C VAL A 164 42.59 15.96 -33.14
N ASN A 165 41.76 16.64 -33.94
CA ASN A 165 40.62 16.17 -34.78
C ASN A 165 39.46 15.29 -34.21
N GLY A 166 38.22 15.77 -34.39
CA GLY A 166 37.02 14.91 -34.48
C GLY A 166 35.70 15.51 -34.03
N GLU A 167 35.01 16.20 -34.95
CA GLU A 167 33.55 16.24 -35.18
C GLU A 167 32.55 16.75 -34.10
N SER A 168 31.83 17.79 -34.54
CA SER A 168 30.67 18.54 -34.01
C SER A 168 29.73 17.90 -32.98
N VAL A 169 29.50 18.63 -31.88
CA VAL A 169 28.18 18.68 -31.21
C VAL A 169 27.82 20.14 -30.93
N ALA A 170 26.71 20.59 -31.53
CA ALA A 170 26.12 21.89 -31.28
C ALA A 170 25.45 21.91 -29.88
N GLN A 171 25.84 22.88 -29.06
CA GLN A 171 25.06 23.39 -27.92
C GLN A 171 23.86 24.20 -28.46
N PRO A 172 22.79 24.45 -27.67
CA PRO A 172 22.88 25.59 -26.75
C PRO A 172 22.08 25.53 -25.42
N SER A 173 22.68 26.22 -24.43
CA SER A 173 22.13 27.14 -23.40
C SER A 173 21.10 26.61 -22.37
N SER A 174 21.35 26.61 -21.05
CA SER A 174 21.77 27.65 -20.09
C SER A 174 20.74 28.77 -19.83
N PHE A 175 20.08 28.72 -18.68
CA PHE A 175 19.60 29.88 -17.95
C PHE A 175 20.00 29.77 -16.47
N LEU A 176 21.00 30.58 -16.09
CA LEU A 176 21.27 31.14 -14.76
C LEU A 176 20.12 32.12 -14.42
N SER A 177 19.72 32.55 -13.22
CA SER A 177 20.23 32.67 -11.83
C SER A 177 18.94 32.71 -10.94
N SER A 178 18.92 32.55 -9.62
CA SER A 178 19.61 33.36 -8.62
C SER A 178 19.48 32.75 -7.23
N SER A 179 20.52 33.00 -6.44
CA SER A 179 20.69 32.77 -5.01
C SER A 179 19.78 33.62 -4.12
N ASP A 180 19.22 33.00 -3.08
CA ASP A 180 19.16 33.49 -1.68
C ASP A 180 18.65 32.29 -0.85
N GLY A 181 19.34 31.80 0.18
CA GLY A 181 19.49 32.50 1.44
C GLY A 181 18.56 31.84 2.47
N GLN A 182 19.14 30.90 3.22
CA GLN A 182 18.63 30.15 4.39
C GLN A 182 17.54 30.86 5.23
N HIS A 183 16.58 30.12 5.83
CA HIS A 183 16.38 30.01 7.30
C HIS A 183 15.04 29.31 7.70
N LEU A 184 15.16 28.27 8.54
CA LEU A 184 14.20 27.63 9.47
C LEU A 184 13.10 26.65 8.98
N ALA A 185 13.14 25.46 9.59
CA ALA A 185 12.23 24.31 9.53
C ALA A 185 10.97 24.47 10.42
N PRO A 186 10.27 23.39 10.86
CA PRO A 186 9.37 22.50 10.14
C PRO A 186 7.92 22.59 10.68
N GLY A 187 6.91 22.65 9.81
CA GLY A 187 5.50 22.71 10.19
C GLY A 187 4.81 21.34 10.15
N LEU A 188 4.82 20.66 11.30
CA LEU A 188 3.97 19.51 11.63
C LEU A 188 2.49 19.92 11.53
N LEU A 189 1.75 19.44 10.53
CA LEU A 189 0.28 19.60 10.48
C LEU A 189 -0.38 18.32 10.96
N ALA A 190 -0.65 18.30 12.26
CA ALA A 190 -1.54 17.34 12.89
C ALA A 190 -2.95 17.49 12.30
N VAL A 191 -3.45 16.45 11.62
CA VAL A 191 -4.86 16.36 11.24
C VAL A 191 -5.63 15.93 12.49
N CYS A 192 -6.16 16.93 13.18
CA CYS A 192 -7.06 16.75 14.31
C CYS A 192 -8.43 16.29 13.78
N GLY A 193 -8.96 15.21 14.35
CA GLY A 193 -10.25 14.63 13.97
C GLY A 193 -11.41 15.57 14.32
N ALA A 194 -12.30 15.80 13.34
CA ALA A 194 -13.60 16.39 13.59
C ALA A 194 -14.61 15.26 13.84
N MET A 195 -14.91 14.98 15.11
CA MET A 195 -16.15 14.32 15.52
C MET A 195 -17.27 15.34 15.39
N LEU A 196 -18.14 15.18 14.39
CA LEU A 196 -19.37 15.97 14.27
C LEU A 196 -20.51 15.17 14.90
N VAL A 197 -20.77 15.45 16.18
CA VAL A 197 -22.03 15.10 16.84
C VAL A 197 -23.09 16.03 16.27
N SER A 198 -24.13 15.48 15.65
CA SER A 198 -25.36 16.22 15.37
C SER A 198 -26.53 15.53 16.03
N LEU A 199 -26.94 16.15 17.14
CA LEU A 199 -28.21 15.97 17.82
C LEU A 199 -29.28 16.74 17.02
N LEU A 200 -30.36 16.06 16.60
CA LEU A 200 -31.62 16.67 16.17
C LEU A 200 -32.69 15.66 16.61
N ALA A 201 -33.48 15.85 17.66
CA ALA A 201 -34.46 16.93 17.88
C ALA A 201 -35.40 17.09 16.67
N LEU A 202 -36.34 16.16 16.54
CA LEU A 202 -37.76 16.47 16.36
C LEU A 202 -38.60 15.30 16.89
#